data_AF-A0A1M6HR01-F1
#
_entry.id   AF-A0A1M6HR01-F1
#
_cell.length_a   1.000
_cell.length_b   1.000
_cell.length_c   1.000
_cell.angle_alpha   90.00
_cell.angle_beta   90.00
_cell.angle_gamma   90.00
#
_symmetry.space_group_name_H-M   'P 1'
#
loop_
_entity.id
_entity.type
_entity.pdbx_description
1 polymer ?
#
loop_
_entity_poly.entity_id
_entity_poly.type
_entity_poly.pdbx_seq_one_letter_code
_entity_poly.pdbx_strand_id
1 'polypeptide(L)'
;MFTKTLTTLLLAGTMAGAAFASSDVKLSDDTTAQIRQILAEQGYEVGKIKIEDGLYEAYARKDGHKYEVFLDADLAVVRTENDD
;
A
#
# COMPACT_ATOMS: atom_id res chain seq x y z
N MET A 1 8.83 -11.91 27.51
CA MET A 1 8.40 -13.16 26.85
C MET A 1 6.98 -13.49 27.29
N PHE A 2 5.96 -13.07 26.53
CA PHE A 2 4.59 -13.60 26.62
C PHE A 2 3.91 -13.42 25.25
N THR A 3 4.03 -14.48 24.45
CA THR A 3 3.06 -15.07 23.52
C THR A 3 2.03 -14.15 22.84
N LYS A 4 2.29 -13.79 21.56
CA LYS A 4 1.27 -13.32 20.61
C LYS A 4 0.42 -14.52 20.20
N THR A 5 -0.83 -14.59 20.66
CA THR A 5 -1.78 -15.65 20.29
C THR A 5 -2.17 -15.48 18.81
N LEU A 6 -1.63 -16.35 17.96
CA LEU A 6 -2.12 -16.58 16.60
C LEU A 6 -3.57 -17.07 16.66
N THR A 7 -4.50 -16.33 16.06
CA THR A 7 -5.83 -16.84 15.73
C THR A 7 -5.95 -16.88 14.21
N THR A 8 -5.66 -18.05 13.64
CA THR A 8 -5.84 -18.35 12.23
C THR A 8 -7.33 -18.60 11.97
N LEU A 9 -8.04 -17.64 11.38
CA LEU A 9 -9.38 -17.86 10.86
C LEU A 9 -9.27 -18.39 9.43
N LEU A 10 -9.43 -19.72 9.29
CA LEU A 10 -9.48 -20.43 8.02
C LEU A 10 -10.83 -20.14 7.34
N LEU A 11 -10.87 -19.23 6.37
CA LEU A 11 -12.06 -18.99 5.57
C LEU A 11 -11.92 -19.69 4.20
N ALA A 12 -12.45 -20.91 4.13
CA ALA A 12 -12.62 -21.62 2.87
C ALA A 12 -13.76 -20.97 2.06
N GLY A 13 -13.41 -19.99 1.23
CA GLY A 13 -14.29 -19.40 0.24
C GLY A 13 -13.77 -19.69 -1.16
N THR A 14 -14.32 -20.70 -1.84
CA THR A 14 -14.16 -20.88 -3.28
C THR A 14 -14.94 -19.78 -4.00
N MET A 15 -14.33 -18.61 -4.19
CA MET A 15 -14.73 -17.71 -5.26
C MET A 15 -13.78 -17.93 -6.43
N ALA A 16 -14.31 -18.40 -7.55
CA ALA A 16 -13.70 -18.20 -8.85
C ALA A 16 -13.70 -16.69 -9.12
N GLY A 17 -12.73 -15.99 -8.54
CA GLY A 17 -12.50 -14.58 -8.80
C GLY A 17 -12.11 -14.44 -10.27
N ALA A 18 -12.81 -13.58 -10.98
CA ALA A 18 -12.36 -13.12 -12.29
C ALA A 18 -10.87 -12.77 -12.16
N ALA A 19 -10.04 -13.35 -13.03
CA ALA A 19 -8.69 -12.85 -13.22
C ALA A 19 -8.86 -11.44 -13.82
N PHE A 20 -9.00 -10.44 -12.95
CA PHE A 20 -8.78 -9.06 -13.33
C PHE A 20 -7.36 -9.05 -13.87
N ALA A 21 -7.21 -8.80 -15.16
CA ALA A 21 -5.93 -8.42 -15.72
C ALA A 21 -5.48 -7.25 -14.85
N SER A 22 -4.47 -7.49 -14.00
CA SER A 22 -3.91 -6.48 -13.12
C SER A 22 -3.62 -5.29 -14.02
N SER A 23 -4.26 -4.14 -13.78
CA SER A 23 -3.85 -2.90 -14.41
C SER A 23 -2.36 -2.79 -14.13
N ASP A 24 -1.52 -2.97 -15.15
CA ASP A 24 -0.07 -3.03 -14.99
C ASP A 24 0.42 -1.63 -14.58
N VAL A 25 0.33 -1.31 -13.28
CA VAL A 25 0.97 -0.14 -12.71
C VAL A 25 2.46 -0.28 -12.96
N LYS A 26 3.07 0.77 -13.52
CA LYS A 26 4.50 0.82 -13.78
C LYS A 26 5.11 1.87 -12.86
N LEU A 27 6.18 1.50 -12.18
CA LEU A 27 6.95 2.43 -11.39
C LEU A 27 7.96 3.13 -12.30
N SER A 28 7.65 4.37 -12.66
CA SER A 28 8.57 5.28 -13.36
C SER A 28 9.09 6.35 -12.39
N ASP A 29 10.17 7.04 -12.76
CA ASP A 29 10.70 8.14 -11.94
C ASP A 29 9.67 9.27 -11.77
N ASP A 30 8.97 9.63 -12.86
CA ASP A 30 7.89 10.63 -12.85
C ASP A 30 6.74 10.22 -11.91
N THR A 31 6.28 8.97 -12.02
CA THR A 31 5.22 8.43 -11.13
C THR A 31 5.67 8.44 -9.67
N THR A 32 6.92 8.04 -9.41
CA THR A 32 7.50 8.03 -8.07
C THR A 32 7.55 9.46 -7.49
N ALA A 33 7.93 10.45 -8.29
CA ALA A 33 7.94 11.85 -7.88
C ALA A 33 6.53 12.37 -7.58
N GLN A 34 5.53 12.03 -8.40
CA GLN A 34 4.14 12.42 -8.18
C GLN A 34 3.57 11.83 -6.89
N ILE A 35 3.77 10.53 -6.63
CA ILE A 35 3.33 9.89 -5.38
C ILE A 35 3.97 10.59 -4.16
N ARG A 36 5.27 10.89 -4.23
CA ARG A 36 5.96 11.62 -3.16
C ARG A 36 5.34 12.99 -2.91
N GLN A 37 5.04 13.74 -3.96
CA GLN A 37 4.44 15.07 -3.84
C GLN A 37 3.04 14.97 -3.20
N ILE A 38 2.17 14.11 -3.73
CA ILE A 38 0.79 13.92 -3.24
C ILE A 38 0.77 13.56 -1.76
N LEU A 39 1.63 12.64 -1.33
CA LEU A 39 1.69 12.20 0.06
C LEU A 39 2.37 13.24 0.96
N ALA A 40 3.39 13.95 0.48
CA ALA A 40 4.02 15.03 1.23
C ALA A 40 3.05 16.20 1.48
N GLU A 41 2.20 16.55 0.51
CA GLU A 41 1.12 17.53 0.68
C GLU A 41 0.11 17.11 1.76
N GLN A 42 -0.02 15.81 2.01
CA GLN A 42 -0.83 15.23 3.08
C GLN A 42 -0.09 15.07 4.42
N GLY A 43 1.18 15.48 4.50
CA GLY A 43 2.01 15.44 5.70
C GLY A 43 2.79 14.14 5.90
N TYR A 44 2.93 13.31 4.87
CA TYR A 44 3.73 12.09 4.93
C TYR A 44 5.19 12.33 4.52
N GLU A 45 6.12 11.76 5.27
CA GLU A 45 7.50 11.56 4.85
C GLU A 45 7.61 10.23 4.10
N VAL A 46 7.74 10.27 2.77
CA VAL A 46 7.77 9.07 1.93
C VAL A 46 9.17 8.49 1.80
N GLY A 47 9.33 7.21 2.14
CA GLY A 47 10.52 6.39 1.95
C GLY A 47 10.53 5.67 0.61
N LYS A 48 10.50 4.32 0.65
CA LYS A 48 10.49 3.48 -0.55
C LYS A 48 9.09 3.44 -1.16
N ILE A 49 9.03 3.37 -2.50
CA ILE A 49 7.80 3.08 -3.23
C ILE A 49 8.03 1.79 -4.04
N LYS A 50 7.07 0.88 -4.03
CA LYS A 50 7.09 -0.38 -4.82
C LYS A 50 5.71 -0.62 -5.44
N ILE A 51 5.62 -1.68 -6.23
CA ILE A 51 4.34 -2.21 -6.71
C ILE A 51 4.01 -3.46 -5.90
N GLU A 52 2.79 -3.54 -5.39
CA GLU A 52 2.26 -4.68 -4.63
C GLU A 52 0.80 -4.89 -5.08
N ASP A 53 0.43 -6.10 -5.46
CA ASP A 53 -0.95 -6.46 -5.89
C ASP A 53 -1.58 -5.52 -6.94
N GLY A 54 -0.77 -4.97 -7.86
CA GLY A 54 -1.24 -4.04 -8.88
C GLY A 54 -1.49 -2.61 -8.38
N LEU A 55 -1.01 -2.27 -7.18
CA LEU A 55 -1.07 -0.94 -6.57
C LEU A 55 0.35 -0.40 -6.35
N TYR A 56 0.47 0.91 -6.25
CA TYR A 56 1.66 1.54 -5.70
C TYR A 56 1.61 1.47 -4.18
N GLU A 57 2.64 0.93 -3.54
CA GLU A 57 2.78 0.94 -2.09
C GLU A 57 3.91 1.90 -1.70
N ALA A 58 3.56 2.93 -0.93
CA ALA A 58 4.49 3.91 -0.38
C ALA A 58 4.69 3.66 1.12
N TYR A 59 5.91 3.31 1.51
CA TYR A 59 6.34 3.32 2.90
C TYR A 59 6.48 4.77 3.35
N ALA A 60 5.71 5.18 4.35
CA ALA A 60 5.63 6.56 4.79
C ALA A 60 5.70 6.70 6.31
N ARG A 61 6.04 7.90 6.79
CA ARG A 61 5.89 8.27 8.20
C ARG A 61 5.05 9.52 8.34
N LYS A 62 4.23 9.58 9.39
CA LYS A 62 3.46 10.78 9.75
C LYS A 62 3.19 10.76 11.25
N ASP A 63 3.35 11.90 11.92
CA ASP A 63 3.11 12.04 13.36
C ASP A 63 3.84 11.00 14.23
N GLY A 64 5.03 10.57 13.79
CA GLY A 64 5.85 9.57 14.49
C GLY A 64 5.50 8.10 14.22
N HIS A 65 4.42 7.83 13.49
CA HIS A 65 3.98 6.49 13.11
C HIS A 65 4.43 6.12 11.69
N LYS A 66 4.56 4.82 11.42
CA LYS A 66 4.85 4.30 10.08
C LYS A 66 3.58 3.84 9.40
N TYR A 67 3.52 4.03 8.09
CA TYR A 67 2.38 3.66 7.27
C TYR A 67 2.81 2.99 5.99
N GLU A 68 2.03 2.03 5.53
CA GLU A 68 2.00 1.58 4.15
C GLU A 68 0.77 2.22 3.47
N VAL A 69 1.02 3.15 2.55
CA VAL A 69 -0.04 3.85 1.82
C VAL A 69 -0.13 3.27 0.42
N PHE A 70 -1.28 2.70 0.08
CA PHE A 70 -1.52 2.08 -1.21
C PHE A 70 -2.32 3.02 -2.12
N LEU A 71 -1.85 3.20 -3.35
CA LEU A 71 -2.48 4.02 -4.37
C LEU A 71 -2.77 3.19 -5.62
N ASP A 72 -3.88 3.48 -6.28
CA ASP A 72 -4.22 2.86 -7.57
C ASP A 72 -3.47 3.53 -8.75
N ALA A 73 -3.78 3.09 -9.97
CA ALA A 73 -3.17 3.59 -11.20
C ALA A 73 -3.45 5.09 -11.45
N ASP A 74 -4.54 5.63 -10.88
CA ASP A 74 -4.91 7.05 -10.95
C ASP A 74 -4.29 7.87 -9.80
N LEU A 75 -3.41 7.24 -9.01
CA LEU A 75 -2.76 7.80 -7.82
C LEU A 75 -3.76 8.19 -6.71
N ALA A 76 -4.94 7.58 -6.70
CA ALA A 76 -5.88 7.73 -5.59
C ALA A 76 -5.47 6.79 -4.45
N VAL A 77 -5.46 7.31 -3.22
CA VAL A 77 -5.21 6.48 -2.03
C VAL A 77 -6.41 5.55 -1.82
N VAL A 78 -6.18 4.25 -1.95
CA VAL A 78 -7.22 3.22 -1.81
C VAL A 78 -7.13 2.48 -0.47
N ARG A 79 -5.97 2.50 0.17
CA ARG A 79 -5.75 1.85 1.47
C ARG A 79 -4.59 2.51 2.23
N THR A 80 -4.69 2.54 3.56
CA THR A 80 -3.58 2.94 4.43
C THR A 80 -3.54 2.02 5.63
N GLU A 81 -2.39 1.41 5.86
CA GLU A 81 -2.15 0.49 6.97
C GLU A 81 -1.10 1.10 7.90
N ASN A 82 -1.25 0.90 9.21
CA ASN A 82 -0.26 1.33 10.20
C ASN A 82 0.72 0.16 10.46
N ASP A 83 2.01 0.41 10.27
CA ASP A 83 3.12 -0.54 10.45
C ASP A 83 3.76 -0.37 11.85
N ASP A 84 2.91 -0.54 12.88
CA ASP A 84 3.23 -0.45 14.33
C ASP A 84 3.38 -1.84 14.99
#